data_AF-A0A9D2SR61-F1
#
_entry.id   AF-A0A9D2SR61-F1
#
_cell.length_a   1.000
_cell.length_b   1.000
_cell.length_c   1.000
_cell.angle_alpha   90.00
_cell.angle_beta   90.00
_cell.angle_gamma   90.00
#
_symmetry.space_group_name_H-M   'P 1'
#
loop_
_entity.id
_entity.type
_entity.pdbx_description
1 polymer ?
#
loop_
_entity_poly.entity_id
_entity_poly.type
_entity_poly.pdbx_seq_one_letter_code
_entity_poly.pdbx_strand_id
1 'polypeptide(L)'
;INANEILPKELIDEIQRYVQGVNLYIPKIFDKKRTDSEYKKELFERNMEIYEMFQSGNTVSELAEMYYLSDKSIYRILGKIRNQ
;
A
#
# COMPACT_ATOMS: atom_id res chain seq x y z
N ILE A 1 -6.77 -8.79 -0.57
CA ILE A 1 -7.33 -7.79 -1.51
C ILE A 1 -8.25 -8.55 -2.45
N ASN A 2 -9.43 -8.01 -2.78
CA ASN A 2 -10.38 -8.71 -3.65
C ASN A 2 -9.94 -8.55 -5.11
N ALA A 3 -9.76 -9.66 -5.83
CA ALA A 3 -9.38 -9.60 -7.23
C ALA A 3 -10.44 -8.90 -8.10
N ASN A 4 -11.72 -9.02 -7.74
CA ASN A 4 -12.83 -8.36 -8.44
C ASN A 4 -12.81 -6.83 -8.34
N GLU A 5 -12.08 -6.27 -7.38
CA GLU A 5 -11.98 -4.82 -7.19
C GLU A 5 -10.80 -4.22 -7.99
N ILE A 6 -9.88 -5.04 -8.50
CA ILE A 6 -8.60 -4.57 -9.05
C ILE A 6 -8.35 -5.07 -10.46
N LEU A 7 -8.79 -6.30 -10.78
CA LEU A 7 -8.54 -6.92 -12.07
C LEU A 7 -9.74 -6.74 -13.01
N PRO A 8 -9.49 -6.59 -14.33
CA PRO A 8 -10.56 -6.61 -15.33
C PRO A 8 -11.36 -7.92 -15.28
N LYS A 9 -12.65 -7.83 -15.57
CA LYS A 9 -13.56 -8.98 -15.53
C LYS A 9 -13.09 -10.11 -16.45
N GLU A 10 -12.65 -9.77 -17.65
CA GLU A 10 -12.21 -10.75 -18.66
C GLU A 10 -11.00 -11.56 -18.17
N LEU A 11 -10.11 -10.95 -17.39
CA LEU A 11 -8.96 -11.63 -16.81
C LEU A 11 -9.38 -12.57 -15.66
N ILE A 12 -10.36 -12.17 -14.86
CA ILE A 12 -10.91 -13.01 -13.80
C ILE A 12 -11.60 -14.23 -14.41
N ASP A 13 -12.43 -14.02 -15.44
CA ASP A 13 -13.12 -15.08 -16.18
C ASP A 13 -12.10 -16.08 -16.77
N GLU A 14 -10.95 -15.60 -17.26
CA GLU A 14 -9.86 -16.47 -17.74
C GLU A 14 -9.20 -17.27 -16.63
N ILE A 15 -8.80 -16.63 -15.53
CA ILE A 15 -8.18 -17.30 -14.37
C ILE A 15 -9.12 -18.38 -13.81
N GLN A 16 -10.42 -18.10 -13.73
CA GLN A 16 -11.43 -19.04 -13.23
C GLN A 16 -11.58 -20.31 -14.08
N ARG A 17 -11.12 -20.32 -15.34
CA ARG A 17 -11.04 -21.55 -16.14
C ARG A 17 -9.98 -22.52 -15.60
N TYR A 18 -8.94 -22.00 -14.95
CA TYR A 18 -7.84 -22.80 -14.42
C TYR A 18 -7.96 -23.06 -12.92
N VAL A 19 -8.44 -22.09 -12.15
CA VAL A 19 -8.48 -22.19 -10.68
C VAL A 19 -9.59 -21.35 -10.07
N GLN A 20 -10.30 -21.90 -9.08
CA GLN A 20 -11.42 -21.23 -8.42
C GLN A 20 -11.36 -21.45 -6.91
N GLY A 21 -11.77 -20.43 -6.14
CA GLY A 21 -11.87 -20.53 -4.67
C GLY A 21 -10.53 -20.60 -3.93
N VAL A 22 -9.42 -20.22 -4.58
CA VAL A 22 -8.08 -20.24 -3.97
C VAL A 22 -7.41 -18.87 -4.01
N ASN A 23 -6.43 -18.68 -3.13
CA ASN A 23 -5.53 -17.53 -3.19
C ASN A 23 -4.42 -17.79 -4.21
N LEU A 24 -4.42 -17.02 -5.30
CA LEU A 24 -3.39 -17.09 -6.35
C LEU A 24 -2.25 -16.09 -6.03
N TYR A 25 -1.02 -16.59 -5.93
CA TYR A 25 0.16 -15.74 -5.81
C TYR A 25 0.57 -15.23 -7.20
N ILE A 26 0.66 -13.91 -7.35
CA ILE A 26 1.23 -13.27 -8.53
C ILE A 26 2.68 -12.90 -8.20
N PRO A 27 3.67 -13.54 -8.83
CA PRO A 27 5.07 -13.17 -8.63
C PRO A 27 5.31 -11.71 -8.97
N LYS A 28 6.12 -11.05 -8.14
CA LYS A 28 6.53 -9.67 -8.40
C LYS A 28 7.34 -9.62 -9.69
N ILE A 29 6.99 -8.69 -10.58
CA ILE A 29 7.82 -8.35 -11.73
C ILE A 29 9.12 -7.74 -11.18
N PHE A 30 10.24 -8.42 -11.39
CA PHE A 30 11.56 -7.95 -10.96
C PHE A 30 12.11 -6.91 -11.94
N ASP A 31 11.46 -5.75 -12.05
CA ASP A 31 12.05 -4.61 -12.74
C ASP A 31 13.03 -3.91 -11.80
N LYS A 32 14.32 -4.23 -11.99
CA LYS A 32 15.44 -3.93 -11.10
C LYS A 32 15.28 -4.54 -9.71
N LYS A 33 16.35 -5.14 -9.19
CA LYS A 33 16.48 -5.38 -7.74
C LYS A 33 16.39 -3.99 -7.07
N ARG A 34 15.19 -3.57 -6.68
CA ARG A 34 15.01 -2.45 -5.76
C ARG A 34 15.85 -2.81 -4.55
N THR A 35 16.98 -2.15 -4.41
CA THR A 35 17.86 -2.40 -3.26
C THR A 35 17.05 -2.05 -2.01
N ASP A 36 17.28 -2.74 -0.90
CA ASP A 36 16.57 -2.43 0.36
C ASP A 36 16.63 -0.94 0.71
N SER A 37 17.68 -0.23 0.26
CA SER A 37 17.83 1.22 0.37
C SER A 37 16.79 2.03 -0.42
N GLU A 38 16.46 1.65 -1.65
CA GLU A 38 15.49 2.38 -2.48
C GLU A 38 14.08 2.25 -1.91
N TYR A 39 13.69 1.04 -1.49
CA TYR A 39 12.39 0.82 -0.84
C TYR A 39 12.30 1.58 0.50
N LYS A 40 13.37 1.57 1.31
CA LYS A 40 13.41 2.35 2.56
C LYS A 40 13.30 3.86 2.30
N LYS A 41 13.91 4.36 1.23
CA LYS A 41 13.87 5.78 0.86
C LYS A 41 12.44 6.20 0.46
N GLU A 42 11.82 5.47 -0.46
CA GLU A 42 10.42 5.72 -0.89
C GLU A 42 9.45 5.67 0.30
N LEU A 43 9.65 4.69 1.20
CA LEU A 43 8.85 4.57 2.41
C LEU A 43 9.06 5.74 3.37
N PHE A 44 10.29 6.24 3.49
CA PHE A 44 10.61 7.41 4.32
C PHE A 44 9.97 8.68 3.74
N GLU A 45 10.11 8.93 2.44
CA GLU A 45 9.53 10.08 1.73
C GLU A 45 8.00 10.10 1.91
N ARG A 46 7.32 8.98 1.65
CA ARG A 46 5.88 8.85 1.87
C ARG A 46 5.48 9.12 3.33
N ASN A 47 6.25 8.59 4.29
CA ASN A 47 5.91 8.77 5.70
C ASN A 47 6.07 10.24 6.13
N MET A 48 7.10 10.93 5.63
CA MET A 48 7.28 12.37 5.87
C MET A 48 6.12 13.18 5.29
N GLU A 49 5.70 12.88 4.07
CA GLU A 49 4.54 13.53 3.44
C GLU A 49 3.25 13.33 4.28
N ILE A 50 2.99 12.10 4.76
CA ILE A 50 1.87 11.81 5.67
C ILE A 50 1.93 12.67 6.94
N TYR A 51 3.12 12.86 7.50
CA TYR A 51 3.31 13.66 8.70
C TYR A 51 3.09 15.15 8.44
N GLU A 52 3.58 15.69 7.33
CA GLU A 52 3.35 17.07 6.91
C GLU A 52 1.85 17.35 6.67
N MET A 53 1.15 16.43 6.00
CA MET A 53 -0.30 16.54 5.80
C MET A 53 -1.08 16.43 7.11
N PHE A 54 -0.63 15.61 8.06
CA PHE A 54 -1.21 15.58 9.40
C PHE A 54 -1.01 16.92 10.12
N GLN A 55 0.18 17.52 10.02
CA GLN A 55 0.45 18.84 10.59
C GLN A 55 -0.36 19.97 9.92
N SER A 56 -0.72 19.82 8.65
CA SER A 56 -1.61 20.77 7.95
C SER A 56 -3.09 20.63 8.30
N GLY A 57 -3.44 19.67 9.17
CA GLY A 57 -4.77 19.53 9.74
C GLY A 57 -5.60 18.35 9.20
N ASN A 58 -5.04 17.52 8.32
CA ASN A 58 -5.72 16.31 7.86
C ASN A 58 -5.89 15.32 9.02
N THR A 59 -7.07 14.73 9.11
CA THR A 59 -7.38 13.71 10.10
C THR A 59 -6.70 12.38 9.74
N VAL A 60 -6.54 11.53 10.76
CA VAL A 60 -5.97 10.18 10.56
C VAL A 60 -6.82 9.35 9.59
N SER A 61 -8.14 9.50 9.61
CA SER A 61 -9.05 8.78 8.72
C SER A 61 -8.89 9.22 7.25
N GLU A 62 -8.74 10.52 7.00
CA GLU A 62 -8.51 11.05 5.65
C GLU A 62 -7.16 10.57 5.09
N LEU A 63 -6.12 10.58 5.93
CA LEU A 63 -4.80 10.06 5.55
C LEU A 63 -4.83 8.53 5.31
N ALA A 64 -5.60 7.80 6.10
CA ALA A 64 -5.77 6.36 5.92
C ALA A 64 -6.41 6.05 4.55
N GLU A 65 -7.44 6.79 4.17
CA GLU A 65 -8.09 6.67 2.87
C GLU A 65 -7.17 7.07 1.71
N MET A 66 -6.55 8.25 1.77
CA MET A 66 -5.66 8.76 0.70
C MET A 66 -4.49 7.82 0.40
N TYR A 67 -3.92 7.19 1.42
CA TYR A 67 -2.75 6.33 1.27
C TYR A 67 -3.08 4.84 1.27
N TYR A 68 -4.36 4.46 1.29
CA TYR A 68 -4.83 3.07 1.37
C TYR A 68 -4.19 2.30 2.54
N LEU A 69 -4.08 2.97 3.69
CA LEU A 69 -3.55 2.43 4.93
C LEU A 69 -4.67 2.31 5.98
N SER A 70 -4.45 1.50 7.00
CA SER A 70 -5.31 1.54 8.18
C SER A 70 -4.95 2.72 9.08
N ASP A 71 -5.90 3.25 9.84
CA ASP A 71 -5.68 4.27 10.87
C ASP A 71 -4.53 3.88 11.82
N LYS A 72 -4.48 2.61 12.22
CA LYS A 72 -3.40 2.05 13.05
C LYS A 72 -2.03 2.21 12.39
N SER A 73 -1.94 2.05 11.07
CA SER A 73 -0.71 2.24 10.32
C SER A 73 -0.31 3.72 10.27
N ILE A 74 -1.27 4.62 10.08
CA ILE A 74 -1.04 6.07 10.14
C ILE A 74 -0.54 6.48 11.52
N TYR A 75 -1.21 6.11 12.61
CA TYR A 75 -0.75 6.38 13.97
C TYR A 75 0.68 5.88 14.23
N ARG A 76 1.02 4.69 13.73
CA ARG A 76 2.36 4.13 13.84
C ARG A 76 3.40 4.96 13.07
N ILE A 77 3.05 5.47 11.89
CA ILE A 77 3.92 6.34 11.09
C ILE A 77 4.16 7.66 11.83
N LEU A 78 3.10 8.32 12.28
CA LEU A 78 3.18 9.58 13.03
C LEU A 78 4.01 9.43 14.31
N GLY A 79 3.80 8.34 15.06
CA GLY A 79 4.56 8.05 16.28
C GLY A 79 6.05 7.78 16.02
N LYS A 80 6.40 7.17 14.87
CA LYS A 80 7.80 6.94 14.51
C LYS A 80 8.52 8.22 14.12
N ILE A 81 7.88 9.10 13.34
CA ILE A 81 8.49 10.36 12.91
C ILE A 81 8.66 11.32 14.08
N ARG A 82 7.68 11.40 14.99
CA ARG A 82 7.77 12.25 16.17
C ARG A 82 8.89 11.85 17.15
N ASN A 83 9.31 10.58 17.11
CA ASN A 83 10.34 10.02 17.99
C ASN A 83 11.71 9.89 17.29
N GLN A 84 11.85 10.39 16.07
CA GLN A 84 13.15 10.56 15.40
C GLN A 84 13.73 11.93 15.73
#